data_AF-A0A7C5ZIU2-F1
#
_entry.id   AF-A0A7C5ZIU2-F1
#
_cell.length_a   1.000
_cell.length_b   1.000
_cell.length_c   1.000
_cell.angle_alpha   90.00
_cell.angle_beta   90.00
_cell.angle_gamma   90.00
#
_symmetry.space_group_name_H-M   'P 1'
#
loop_
_entity.id
_entity.type
_entity.pdbx_description
1 polymer ?
#
loop_
_entity_poly.entity_id
_entity_poly.type
_entity_poly.pdbx_seq_one_letter_code
_entity_poly.pdbx_strand_id
1 'polypeptide(L)'
;PALKTLEDFDWTAQPSAERPLLLHLAQLAWIEERANVCFLGPPGTGKTHLAIALALKACERGYRVAFATAQEWVSRLEQAQDRNQLEHELRRLERYHLLVCDEVGYLPLERSAANLLFALVSRRYERGSIVVTSNRSFEQWGEILGDAMVAAALIDRLVHHATMIVLKGKSYRLRERGVEVVPAAQAPSLRDSA
;
A
#
# COMPACT_ATOMS: atom_id res chain seq x y z
N PRO A 1 -14.44 -1.02 -1.14
CA PRO A 1 -13.98 0.22 -1.83
C PRO A 1 -14.94 0.59 -2.97
N ALA A 2 -14.96 1.85 -3.42
CA ALA A 2 -15.72 2.28 -4.61
C ALA A 2 -15.02 1.84 -5.91
N LEU A 3 -15.78 1.57 -6.98
CA LEU A 3 -15.22 1.18 -8.28
C LEU A 3 -14.47 2.37 -8.92
N LYS A 4 -13.22 2.14 -9.30
CA LYS A 4 -12.32 3.14 -9.91
C LYS A 4 -11.44 2.45 -10.95
N THR A 5 -11.58 2.84 -12.22
CA THR A 5 -10.85 2.21 -13.34
C THR A 5 -9.65 3.06 -13.78
N LEU A 6 -8.76 2.52 -14.61
CA LEU A 6 -7.65 3.31 -15.16
C LEU A 6 -8.16 4.32 -16.20
N GLU A 7 -9.28 3.99 -16.84
CA GLU A 7 -9.99 4.80 -17.81
C GLU A 7 -10.59 6.05 -17.17
N ASP A 8 -11.03 5.96 -15.91
CA ASP A 8 -11.53 7.09 -15.10
C ASP A 8 -10.42 7.96 -14.48
N PHE A 9 -9.14 7.60 -14.66
CA PHE A 9 -8.03 8.33 -14.03
C PHE A 9 -7.65 9.58 -14.85
N ASP A 10 -7.77 10.76 -14.23
CA ASP A 10 -7.36 12.03 -14.84
C ASP A 10 -5.83 12.18 -14.84
N TRP A 11 -5.21 11.71 -15.93
CA TRP A 11 -3.76 11.81 -16.16
C TRP A 11 -3.25 13.25 -16.22
N THR A 12 -4.11 14.22 -16.57
CA THR A 12 -3.72 15.64 -16.62
C THR A 12 -3.62 16.24 -15.21
N ALA A 13 -4.44 15.74 -14.28
CA ALA A 13 -4.38 16.14 -12.87
C ALA A 13 -3.22 15.51 -12.10
N GLN A 14 -2.68 14.38 -12.58
CA GLN A 14 -1.57 13.69 -11.95
C GLN A 14 -0.43 13.43 -12.96
N PRO A 15 0.35 14.47 -13.32
CA PRO A 15 1.42 14.33 -14.30
C PRO A 15 2.60 13.49 -13.79
N SER A 16 2.72 13.28 -12.47
CA SER A 16 3.77 12.42 -11.92
C SER A 16 3.40 10.93 -11.95
N ALA A 17 2.18 10.58 -12.36
CA ALA A 17 1.84 9.19 -12.62
C ALA A 17 2.43 8.79 -13.98
N GLU A 18 3.41 7.89 -13.95
CA GLU A 18 4.03 7.35 -15.16
C GLU A 18 3.03 6.47 -15.93
N ARG A 19 2.25 7.09 -16.81
CA ARG A 19 1.17 6.41 -17.56
C ARG A 19 1.65 5.14 -18.29
N PRO A 20 2.79 5.13 -19.01
CA PRO A 20 3.26 3.91 -19.68
C PRO A 20 3.51 2.76 -18.70
N LEU A 21 4.12 3.05 -17.54
CA LEU A 21 4.37 2.08 -16.49
C LEU A 21 3.06 1.53 -15.90
N LEU A 22 2.09 2.40 -15.63
CA LEU A 22 0.78 1.99 -15.11
C LEU A 22 -0.01 1.13 -16.09
N LEU A 23 0.05 1.44 -17.38
CA LEU A 23 -0.55 0.61 -18.42
C LEU A 23 0.16 -0.74 -18.57
N HIS A 24 1.48 -0.77 -18.39
CA HIS A 24 2.22 -2.03 -18.34
C HIS A 24 1.83 -2.87 -17.12
N LEU A 25 1.74 -2.28 -15.92
CA LEU A 25 1.26 -2.97 -14.72
C LEU A 25 -0.17 -3.49 -14.88
N ALA A 26 -1.01 -2.82 -15.66
CA ALA A 26 -2.36 -3.29 -15.97
C ALA A 26 -2.41 -4.59 -16.80
N GLN A 27 -1.27 -5.02 -17.38
CA GLN A 27 -1.13 -6.31 -18.06
C GLN A 27 -0.93 -7.47 -17.07
N LEU A 28 -0.62 -7.17 -15.79
CA LEU A 28 -0.58 -8.09 -14.66
C LEU A 28 0.50 -9.18 -14.67
N ALA A 29 1.50 -9.12 -15.57
CA ALA A 29 2.62 -10.06 -15.58
C ALA A 29 3.32 -10.15 -14.21
N TRP A 30 3.44 -9.02 -13.51
CA TRP A 30 4.00 -8.90 -12.16
C TRP A 30 3.27 -9.76 -11.10
N ILE A 31 1.99 -10.11 -11.30
CA ILE A 31 1.25 -11.01 -10.39
C ILE A 31 1.75 -12.45 -10.52
N GLU A 32 2.08 -12.87 -11.74
CA GLU A 32 2.62 -14.21 -12.03
C GLU A 32 4.05 -14.34 -11.51
N GLU A 33 4.83 -13.26 -11.63
CA GLU A 33 6.19 -13.12 -11.12
C GLU A 33 6.27 -12.97 -9.59
N ARG A 34 5.12 -12.89 -8.90
CA ARG A 34 5.03 -12.67 -7.44
C ARG A 34 5.67 -11.36 -6.98
N ALA A 35 5.72 -10.38 -7.88
CA ALA A 35 6.18 -9.03 -7.58
C ALA A 35 5.08 -8.21 -6.90
N ASN A 36 5.47 -7.11 -6.28
CA ASN A 36 4.63 -6.17 -5.55
C ASN A 36 4.55 -4.83 -6.28
N VAL A 37 3.56 -4.02 -5.92
CA VAL A 37 3.47 -2.63 -6.40
C VAL A 37 3.22 -1.71 -5.20
N CYS A 38 4.03 -0.67 -5.06
CA CYS A 38 3.90 0.27 -3.96
C CYS A 38 3.65 1.68 -4.48
N PHE A 39 2.49 2.22 -4.10
CA PHE A 39 2.11 3.60 -4.35
C PHE A 39 2.44 4.48 -3.15
N LEU A 40 3.35 5.43 -3.32
CA LEU A 40 3.77 6.36 -2.27
C LEU A 40 3.43 7.80 -2.65
N GLY A 41 3.17 8.66 -1.67
CA GLY A 41 3.01 10.10 -1.89
C GLY A 41 1.86 10.76 -1.12
N PRO A 42 1.73 12.10 -1.16
CA PRO A 42 0.79 12.85 -0.33
C PRO A 42 -0.68 12.41 -0.42
N PRO A 43 -1.54 12.71 0.57
CA PRO A 43 -2.97 12.41 0.50
C PRO A 43 -3.64 13.03 -0.74
N GLY A 44 -4.60 12.30 -1.32
CA GLY A 44 -5.39 12.80 -2.46
C GLY A 44 -4.69 12.79 -3.82
N THR A 45 -3.51 12.18 -3.96
CA THR A 45 -2.76 12.11 -5.23
C THR A 45 -3.18 10.98 -6.17
N GLY A 46 -4.11 10.10 -5.78
CA GLY A 46 -4.63 9.02 -6.64
C GLY A 46 -4.13 7.60 -6.31
N LYS A 47 -3.31 7.41 -5.26
CA LYS A 47 -2.75 6.09 -4.89
C LYS A 47 -3.79 4.98 -4.76
N THR A 48 -4.82 5.19 -3.93
CA THR A 48 -5.92 4.24 -3.73
C THR A 48 -6.72 4.00 -5.00
N HIS A 49 -6.90 5.03 -5.85
CA HIS A 49 -7.56 4.87 -7.15
C HIS A 49 -6.78 3.89 -8.02
N LEU A 50 -5.47 4.11 -8.18
CA LEU A 50 -4.61 3.24 -9.00
C LEU A 50 -4.55 1.81 -8.43
N ALA A 51 -4.48 1.66 -7.11
CA ALA A 51 -4.51 0.36 -6.45
C ALA A 51 -5.83 -0.40 -6.73
N ILE A 52 -6.97 0.29 -6.63
CA ILE A 52 -8.28 -0.28 -6.99
C ILE A 52 -8.32 -0.62 -8.48
N ALA A 53 -7.81 0.24 -9.34
CA ALA A 53 -7.85 0.03 -10.79
C ALA A 53 -7.04 -1.21 -11.20
N LEU A 54 -5.84 -1.41 -10.66
CA LEU A 54 -5.06 -2.63 -10.86
C LEU A 54 -5.76 -3.87 -10.28
N ALA A 55 -6.37 -3.75 -9.11
CA ALA A 55 -7.14 -4.83 -8.50
C ALA A 55 -8.36 -5.24 -9.35
N LEU A 56 -9.05 -4.27 -9.96
CA LEU A 56 -10.16 -4.54 -10.87
C LEU A 56 -9.69 -5.26 -12.14
N LYS A 57 -8.60 -4.81 -12.77
CA LYS A 57 -8.00 -5.54 -13.90
C LYS A 57 -7.62 -6.97 -13.51
N ALA A 58 -7.11 -7.18 -12.30
CA ALA A 58 -6.82 -8.52 -11.80
C ALA A 58 -8.07 -9.38 -11.63
N CYS A 59 -9.16 -8.84 -11.08
CA CYS A 59 -10.45 -9.52 -11.01
C CYS A 59 -10.99 -9.87 -12.40
N GLU A 60 -10.90 -8.96 -13.38
CA GLU A 60 -11.34 -9.17 -14.77
C GLU A 60 -10.58 -10.32 -15.45
N ARG A 61 -9.32 -10.54 -15.07
CA ARG A 61 -8.49 -11.67 -15.53
C ARG A 61 -8.68 -12.96 -14.72
N GLY A 62 -9.63 -12.98 -13.78
CA GLY A 62 -9.97 -14.15 -12.98
C GLY A 62 -9.08 -14.38 -11.76
N TYR A 63 -8.19 -13.44 -11.42
CA TYR A 63 -7.41 -13.56 -10.19
C TYR A 63 -8.31 -13.29 -8.98
N ARG A 64 -8.21 -14.18 -7.97
CA ARG A 64 -8.70 -13.89 -6.61
C ARG A 64 -7.94 -12.72 -6.00
N VAL A 65 -8.65 -11.62 -5.74
CA VAL A 65 -8.13 -10.41 -5.09
C VAL A 65 -8.83 -10.18 -3.75
N ALA A 66 -8.10 -9.69 -2.76
CA ALA A 66 -8.73 -9.12 -1.57
C ALA A 66 -8.16 -7.73 -1.27
N PHE A 67 -9.03 -6.83 -0.85
CA PHE A 67 -8.71 -5.43 -0.56
C PHE A 67 -9.11 -5.13 0.87
N ALA A 68 -8.19 -4.53 1.64
CA ALA A 68 -8.50 -3.93 2.93
C ALA A 68 -7.46 -2.84 3.24
N THR A 69 -7.79 -1.95 4.18
CA THR A 69 -6.79 -1.05 4.76
C THR A 69 -5.80 -1.83 5.63
N ALA A 70 -4.64 -1.24 5.90
CA ALA A 70 -3.66 -1.81 6.83
C ALA A 70 -4.27 -2.14 8.20
N GLN A 71 -5.16 -1.26 8.70
CA GLN A 71 -5.86 -1.44 9.97
C GLN A 71 -6.87 -2.59 9.93
N GLU A 72 -7.61 -2.73 8.83
CA GLU A 72 -8.54 -3.85 8.65
C GLU A 72 -7.79 -5.19 8.56
N TRP A 73 -6.63 -5.21 7.91
CA TRP A 73 -5.77 -6.39 7.89
C TRP A 73 -5.27 -6.75 9.29
N VAL A 74 -4.74 -5.77 10.03
CA VAL A 74 -4.30 -5.95 11.42
C VAL A 74 -5.44 -6.48 12.27
N SER A 75 -6.59 -5.79 12.30
CA SER A 75 -7.72 -6.19 13.14
C SER A 75 -8.21 -7.60 12.84
N ARG A 76 -8.22 -8.00 11.56
CA ARG A 76 -8.57 -9.36 11.15
C ARG A 76 -7.57 -10.40 11.67
N LEU A 77 -6.27 -10.07 11.65
CA LEU A 77 -5.23 -10.97 12.14
C LEU A 77 -5.19 -11.03 13.68
N GLU A 78 -5.45 -9.92 14.37
CA GLU A 78 -5.60 -9.85 15.83
C GLU A 78 -6.77 -10.73 16.29
N GLN A 79 -7.95 -10.57 15.68
CA GLN A 79 -9.11 -11.41 16.00
C GLN A 79 -8.85 -12.89 15.74
N ALA A 80 -8.07 -13.23 14.71
CA ALA A 80 -7.67 -14.60 14.46
C ALA A 80 -6.65 -15.08 15.50
N GLN A 81 -5.73 -14.23 15.94
CA GLN A 81 -4.76 -14.54 16.99
C GLN A 81 -5.44 -14.81 18.33
N ASP A 82 -6.39 -13.96 18.75
CA ASP A 82 -7.16 -14.12 19.99
C ASP A 82 -7.92 -15.45 20.05
N ARG A 83 -8.31 -15.96 18.87
CA ARG A 83 -9.01 -17.24 18.70
C ARG A 83 -8.07 -18.43 18.49
N ASN A 84 -6.74 -18.24 18.58
CA ASN A 84 -5.72 -19.24 18.23
C ASN A 84 -5.85 -19.79 16.80
N GLN A 85 -6.30 -18.95 15.86
CA GLN A 85 -6.56 -19.27 14.45
C GLN A 85 -5.69 -18.45 13.48
N LEU A 86 -4.69 -17.70 13.98
CA LEU A 86 -3.83 -16.85 13.15
C LEU A 86 -3.24 -17.58 11.94
N GLU A 87 -2.64 -18.75 12.16
CA GLU A 87 -2.02 -19.53 11.08
C GLU A 87 -3.07 -20.07 10.08
N HIS A 88 -4.30 -20.36 10.53
CA HIS A 88 -5.39 -20.70 9.62
C HIS A 88 -5.77 -19.52 8.74
N GLU A 89 -5.84 -18.32 9.33
CA GLU A 89 -6.19 -17.10 8.62
C GLU A 89 -5.10 -16.70 7.61
N LEU A 90 -3.82 -16.81 7.98
CA LEU A 90 -2.69 -16.58 7.06
C LEU A 90 -2.75 -17.53 5.86
N ARG A 91 -2.99 -18.84 6.09
CA ARG A 91 -3.20 -19.81 4.99
C ARG A 91 -4.38 -19.46 4.10
N ARG A 92 -5.46 -18.94 4.68
CA ARG A 92 -6.61 -18.47 3.90
C ARG A 92 -6.22 -17.30 3.00
N LEU A 93 -5.41 -16.37 3.50
CA LEU A 93 -4.95 -15.20 2.75
C LEU A 93 -3.95 -15.56 1.63
N GLU A 94 -3.17 -16.62 1.78
CA GLU A 94 -2.29 -17.16 0.72
C GLU A 94 -3.05 -17.56 -0.55
N ARG A 95 -4.35 -17.88 -0.44
CA ARG A 95 -5.16 -18.28 -1.60
C ARG A 95 -5.41 -17.12 -2.56
N TYR A 96 -5.29 -15.87 -2.12
CA TYR A 96 -5.45 -14.72 -3.00
C TYR A 96 -4.18 -14.48 -3.79
N HIS A 97 -4.31 -14.30 -5.11
CA HIS A 97 -3.18 -13.97 -5.97
C HIS A 97 -2.68 -12.56 -5.69
N LEU A 98 -3.60 -11.66 -5.35
CA LEU A 98 -3.30 -10.28 -5.00
C LEU A 98 -3.98 -9.87 -3.69
N LEU A 99 -3.20 -9.32 -2.76
CA LEU A 99 -3.73 -8.53 -1.65
C LEU A 99 -3.47 -7.05 -1.90
N VAL A 100 -4.46 -6.21 -1.62
CA VAL A 100 -4.27 -4.76 -1.53
C VAL A 100 -4.27 -4.35 -0.07
N CYS A 101 -3.21 -3.70 0.36
CA CYS A 101 -3.03 -3.11 1.69
C CYS A 101 -3.01 -1.58 1.54
N ASP A 102 -4.18 -0.98 1.70
CA ASP A 102 -4.37 0.46 1.53
C ASP A 102 -4.04 1.23 2.82
N GLU A 103 -3.60 2.48 2.68
CA GLU A 103 -3.36 3.41 3.79
C GLU A 103 -2.33 2.95 4.82
N VAL A 104 -1.29 2.24 4.39
CA VAL A 104 -0.18 1.87 5.29
C VAL A 104 0.51 3.12 5.79
N GLY A 105 0.73 3.19 7.09
CA GLY A 105 1.45 4.31 7.70
C GLY A 105 0.59 5.54 8.03
N TYR A 106 -0.74 5.45 7.92
CA TYR A 106 -1.64 6.56 8.26
C TYR A 106 -1.75 6.78 9.77
N LEU A 107 -1.91 5.70 10.56
CA LEU A 107 -1.85 5.73 12.03
C LEU A 107 -0.65 4.95 12.54
N PRO A 108 -0.05 5.36 13.68
CA PRO A 108 0.88 4.53 14.43
C PRO A 108 0.26 3.16 14.73
N LEU A 109 1.04 2.10 14.55
CA LEU A 109 0.68 0.75 14.93
C LEU A 109 1.43 0.35 16.19
N GLU A 110 0.75 -0.39 17.05
CA GLU A 110 1.40 -1.06 18.16
C GLU A 110 2.34 -2.16 17.64
N ARG A 111 3.33 -2.54 18.45
CA ARG A 111 4.31 -3.57 18.08
C ARG A 111 3.66 -4.91 17.71
N SER A 112 2.59 -5.30 18.42
CA SER A 112 1.79 -6.50 18.11
C SER A 112 1.19 -6.43 16.70
N ALA A 113 0.55 -5.32 16.36
CA ALA A 113 -0.01 -5.06 15.04
C ALA A 113 1.06 -5.05 13.93
N ALA A 114 2.21 -4.44 14.19
CA ALA A 114 3.35 -4.45 13.26
C ALA A 114 3.86 -5.89 13.00
N ASN A 115 3.94 -6.72 14.05
CA ASN A 115 4.33 -8.12 13.92
C ASN A 115 3.32 -8.93 13.09
N LEU A 116 2.02 -8.64 13.19
CA LEU A 116 0.99 -9.30 12.38
C LEU A 116 1.08 -8.91 10.90
N LEU A 117 1.30 -7.63 10.59
CA LEU A 117 1.60 -7.21 9.22
C LEU A 117 2.87 -7.84 8.69
N PHE A 118 3.93 -7.92 9.50
CA PHE A 118 5.16 -8.61 9.14
C PHE A 118 4.91 -10.09 8.85
N ALA A 119 4.10 -10.78 9.64
CA ALA A 119 3.74 -12.18 9.39
C ALA A 119 2.99 -12.34 8.06
N LEU A 120 2.05 -11.44 7.75
CA LEU A 120 1.33 -11.43 6.48
C LEU A 120 2.26 -11.21 5.28
N VAL A 121 3.12 -10.18 5.33
CA VAL A 121 4.08 -9.86 4.26
C VAL A 121 5.07 -11.01 4.08
N SER A 122 5.61 -11.54 5.18
CA SER A 122 6.54 -12.68 5.15
C SER A 122 5.93 -13.94 4.56
N ARG A 123 4.63 -14.19 4.81
CA ARG A 123 3.94 -15.34 4.25
C ARG A 123 3.73 -15.23 2.73
N ARG A 124 3.64 -14.00 2.22
CA ARG A 124 3.41 -13.72 0.80
C ARG A 124 4.69 -13.49 0.01
N TYR A 125 5.79 -13.17 0.67
CA TYR A 125 7.11 -13.02 0.06
C TYR A 125 7.43 -14.19 -0.87
N GLU A 126 7.72 -13.89 -2.15
CA GLU A 126 7.96 -14.85 -3.25
C GLU A 126 6.81 -15.84 -3.55
N ARG A 127 5.63 -15.66 -2.94
CA ARG A 127 4.50 -16.61 -3.03
C ARG A 127 3.21 -15.96 -3.53
N GLY A 128 3.04 -14.66 -3.35
CA GLY A 128 1.88 -13.92 -3.81
C GLY A 128 2.08 -12.41 -3.75
N SER A 129 1.43 -11.70 -4.65
CA SER A 129 1.65 -10.27 -4.83
C SER A 129 0.88 -9.41 -3.82
N ILE A 130 1.45 -8.25 -3.49
CA ILE A 130 0.83 -7.23 -2.66
C ILE A 130 0.89 -5.88 -3.39
N VAL A 131 -0.25 -5.18 -3.41
CA VAL A 131 -0.28 -3.74 -3.69
C VAL A 131 -0.34 -2.98 -2.37
N VAL A 132 0.55 -2.02 -2.17
CA VAL A 132 0.56 -1.15 -1.00
C VAL A 132 0.27 0.28 -1.42
N THR A 133 -0.49 1.01 -0.61
CA THR A 133 -0.53 2.48 -0.68
C THR A 133 -0.06 3.07 0.64
N SER A 134 0.71 4.17 0.58
CA SER A 134 1.14 4.90 1.77
C SER A 134 1.29 6.39 1.47
N ASN A 135 0.95 7.22 2.45
CA ASN A 135 1.24 8.65 2.43
C ASN A 135 2.61 9.02 3.02
N ARG A 136 3.42 8.02 3.38
CA ARG A 136 4.72 8.14 4.04
C ARG A 136 5.79 7.47 3.18
N SER A 137 7.01 7.98 3.23
CA SER A 137 8.16 7.26 2.66
C SER A 137 8.50 6.05 3.53
N PHE A 138 9.17 5.04 2.98
CA PHE A 138 9.58 3.87 3.77
C PHE A 138 10.52 4.21 4.94
N GLU A 139 11.32 5.27 4.80
CA GLU A 139 12.17 5.79 5.89
C GLU A 139 11.36 6.13 7.14
N GLN A 140 10.11 6.57 6.96
CA GLN A 140 9.21 6.96 8.06
C GLN A 140 8.48 5.77 8.68
N TRP A 141 8.54 4.58 8.08
CA TRP A 141 7.81 3.41 8.58
C TRP A 141 8.38 2.87 9.90
N GLY A 142 9.66 3.13 10.19
CA GLY A 142 10.26 2.77 11.48
C GLY A 142 9.52 3.43 12.66
N GLU A 143 9.19 4.71 12.53
CA GLU A 143 8.43 5.46 13.55
C GLU A 143 6.99 4.97 13.64
N ILE A 144 6.37 4.65 12.50
CA ILE A 144 4.95 4.29 12.44
C ILE A 144 4.69 2.87 12.96
N LEU A 145 5.63 1.95 12.76
CA LEU A 145 5.51 0.55 13.21
C LEU A 145 6.00 0.35 14.65
N GLY A 146 6.52 1.40 15.30
CA GLY A 146 6.98 1.34 16.70
C GLY A 146 8.22 0.45 16.94
N ASP A 147 8.80 -0.09 15.87
CA ASP A 147 9.98 -0.95 15.90
C ASP A 147 10.72 -0.85 14.55
N ALA A 148 11.88 -0.20 14.56
CA ALA A 148 12.69 0.02 13.37
C ALA A 148 13.21 -1.29 12.76
N MET A 149 13.45 -2.34 13.56
CA MET A 149 13.94 -3.63 13.07
C MET A 149 12.83 -4.37 12.33
N VAL A 150 11.63 -4.40 12.90
CA VAL A 150 10.45 -5.01 12.24
C VAL A 150 10.10 -4.24 10.97
N ALA A 151 10.15 -2.90 11.01
CA ALA A 151 9.92 -2.06 9.85
C ALA A 151 10.92 -2.36 8.73
N ALA A 152 12.22 -2.38 9.03
CA ALA A 152 13.26 -2.68 8.04
C ALA A 152 13.05 -4.08 7.42
N ALA A 153 12.76 -5.09 8.24
CA ALA A 153 12.53 -6.46 7.77
C ALA A 153 11.26 -6.61 6.91
N LEU A 154 10.22 -5.83 7.21
CA LEU A 154 8.99 -5.77 6.42
C LEU A 154 9.25 -5.08 5.07
N ILE A 155 9.89 -3.92 5.10
CA ILE A 155 10.22 -3.14 3.90
C ILE A 155 11.08 -3.98 2.96
N ASP A 156 12.15 -4.57 3.47
CA ASP A 156 13.08 -5.44 2.71
C ASP A 156 12.32 -6.49 1.87
N ARG A 157 11.44 -7.28 2.52
CA ARG A 157 10.62 -8.28 1.84
C ARG A 157 9.61 -7.68 0.87
N LEU A 158 9.02 -6.55 1.21
CA LEU A 158 8.03 -5.91 0.35
C LEU A 158 8.66 -5.35 -0.92
N VAL A 159 9.85 -4.74 -0.82
CA VAL A 159 10.48 -3.98 -1.91
C VAL A 159 11.45 -4.78 -2.76
N HIS A 160 11.92 -5.95 -2.29
CA HIS A 160 12.89 -6.78 -3.02
C HIS A 160 12.43 -7.08 -4.46
N HIS A 161 11.14 -7.37 -4.64
CA HIS A 161 10.51 -7.52 -5.96
C HIS A 161 9.33 -6.57 -6.06
N ALA A 162 9.58 -5.26 -6.12
CA ALA A 162 8.51 -4.28 -6.24
C ALA A 162 8.74 -3.23 -7.33
N THR A 163 7.64 -2.86 -8.00
CA THR A 163 7.59 -1.60 -8.74
C THR A 163 7.15 -0.48 -7.80
N MET A 164 7.98 0.56 -7.69
CA MET A 164 7.70 1.74 -6.87
C MET A 164 7.12 2.87 -7.72
N ILE A 165 5.95 3.39 -7.32
CA ILE A 165 5.31 4.53 -7.99
C ILE A 165 5.12 5.64 -6.98
N VAL A 166 5.86 6.74 -7.18
CA VAL A 166 5.82 7.92 -6.30
C VAL A 166 4.96 9.00 -6.93
N LEU A 167 3.78 9.22 -6.37
CA LEU A 167 2.85 10.27 -6.79
C LEU A 167 3.14 11.58 -6.04
N LYS A 168 3.14 12.70 -6.77
CA LYS A 168 3.42 14.04 -6.26
C LYS A 168 2.23 14.97 -6.53
N GLY A 169 2.32 16.21 -6.06
CA GLY A 169 1.33 17.24 -6.37
C GLY A 169 0.22 17.42 -5.34
N LYS A 170 -0.72 18.32 -5.66
CA LYS A 170 -1.84 18.72 -4.79
C LYS A 170 -2.91 17.63 -4.74
N SER A 171 -3.72 17.65 -3.67
CA SER A 171 -4.84 16.71 -3.49
C SER A 171 -5.93 16.96 -4.53
N TYR A 172 -6.26 15.92 -5.29
CA TYR A 172 -7.37 15.91 -6.25
C TYR A 172 -8.72 16.19 -5.56
N ARG A 173 -8.95 15.61 -4.38
CA ARG A 173 -10.19 15.77 -3.59
C ARG A 173 -10.42 17.21 -3.15
N LEU A 174 -9.34 17.94 -2.89
CA LEU A 174 -9.40 19.34 -2.47
C LEU A 174 -9.60 20.28 -3.67
N ARG A 175 -8.99 19.94 -4.81
CA ARG A 175 -9.23 20.63 -6.10
C ARG A 175 -10.71 20.60 -6.49
N GLU A 176 -11.38 19.45 -6.39
CA GLU A 176 -12.81 19.34 -6.69
C GLU A 176 -13.69 20.19 -5.78
N ARG A 177 -13.23 20.50 -4.56
CA ARG A 177 -13.95 21.34 -3.59
C ARG A 177 -13.52 22.81 -3.63
N GLY A 178 -12.59 23.19 -4.50
CA GLY A 178 -12.04 24.55 -4.55
C GLY A 178 -11.26 24.97 -3.29
N VAL A 179 -10.84 24.01 -2.45
CA VAL A 179 -10.15 24.28 -1.19
C VAL A 179 -8.64 24.19 -1.44
N GLU A 180 -7.93 25.31 -1.33
CA GLU A 180 -6.47 25.26 -1.22
C GLU A 180 -6.08 24.94 0.23
N VAL A 181 -5.40 23.81 0.43
CA VAL A 181 -4.83 23.47 1.75
C VAL A 181 -3.33 23.64 1.67
N VAL A 182 -2.78 24.37 2.64
CA VAL A 182 -1.34 24.54 2.85
C VAL A 182 -0.72 23.14 3.07
N PRO A 183 0.36 22.76 2.36
CA PRO A 183 1.02 21.49 2.62
C PRO A 183 1.38 21.39 4.10
N ALA A 184 1.13 20.23 4.73
CA ALA A 184 1.63 19.97 6.07
C ALA A 184 3.15 20.22 6.05
N ALA A 185 3.60 21.21 6.84
CA ALA A 185 5.00 21.58 6.93
C ALA A 185 5.83 20.33 7.19
N GLN A 186 6.89 20.13 6.40
CA GLN A 186 7.93 19.16 6.74
C GLN A 186 8.41 19.55 8.15
N ALA A 187 8.34 18.61 9.10
CA ALA A 187 8.88 18.82 10.43
C ALA A 187 10.34 19.26 10.28
N PRO A 188 10.79 20.32 10.98
CA PRO A 188 12.15 20.81 10.84
C PRO A 188 13.13 19.70 11.16
N SER A 189 14.05 19.44 10.24
CA SER A 189 15.18 18.54 10.47
C SER A 189 15.99 19.09 11.64
N LEU A 190 16.01 18.37 12.76
CA LEU A 190 16.94 18.61 13.86
C LEU A 190 18.34 18.20 13.41
N ARG A 191 18.97 19.05 12.61
CA ARG A 191 20.42 19.12 12.41
C ARG A 191 20.75 20.59 12.25
N ASP A 192 21.10 21.20 13.38
CA ASP A 192 22.23 22.12 13.52
C ASP A 192 22.15 22.80 14.89
N SER A 193 22.87 22.22 15.85
CA SER A 193 23.48 22.99 16.92
C SER A 193 24.70 22.20 17.40
N ALA A 194 25.85 22.82 17.10
CA ALA A 194 27.21 22.48 17.47
C ALA A 194 27.42 22.22 18.97
#